data_AF-A0A1I0Y3H4-F1
#
_entry.id   AF-A0A1I0Y3H4-F1
#
_cell.length_a   1.000
_cell.length_b   1.000
_cell.length_c   1.000
_cell.angle_alpha   90.00
_cell.angle_beta   90.00
_cell.angle_gamma   90.00
#
_symmetry.space_group_name_H-M   'P 1'
#
loop_
_entity.id
_entity.type
_entity.pdbx_description
1 polymer ?
#
loop_
_entity_poly.entity_id
_entity_poly.type
_entity_poly.pdbx_seq_one_letter_code
_entity_poly.pdbx_strand_id
1 'polypeptide(L)'
;MYLIVEDKIKESIKNGDFDDLPGKGKKLNVRDELPGLSPELNQAYKILKNAGFVPEAKEDQKSGKDMTSDDLLTYAAGEEYKDKSRKSKQFDHLVKKRKLHRNPKFPFYRKKIFGKLS
;
A
#
# COMPACT_ATOMS: atom_id res chain seq x y z
N MET A 1 21.88 -23.16 1.26
CA MET A 1 21.49 -23.00 2.68
C MET A 1 19.96 -23.04 2.81
N TYR A 2 19.33 -24.16 2.41
CA TYR A 2 17.87 -24.37 2.49
C TYR A 2 17.49 -25.70 3.18
N LEU A 3 18.42 -26.66 3.27
CA LEU A 3 18.22 -27.97 3.91
C LEU A 3 17.64 -27.87 5.33
N ILE A 4 18.15 -26.96 6.16
CA ILE A 4 17.66 -26.79 7.55
C ILE A 4 16.17 -26.36 7.57
N VAL A 5 15.73 -25.56 6.60
CA VAL A 5 14.34 -25.09 6.53
C VAL A 5 13.43 -26.22 6.04
N GLU A 6 13.84 -26.94 4.99
CA GLU A 6 13.11 -28.11 4.49
C GLU A 6 12.95 -29.20 5.54
N ASP A 7 14.03 -29.51 6.27
CA ASP A 7 14.00 -30.55 7.29
C ASP A 7 13.06 -30.18 8.45
N LYS A 8 13.07 -28.91 8.88
CA LYS A 8 12.11 -28.39 9.87
C LYS A 8 10.66 -28.47 9.40
N ILE A 9 10.38 -28.11 8.14
CA ILE A 9 9.02 -28.19 7.60
C ILE A 9 8.55 -29.65 7.57
N LYS A 10 9.40 -30.58 7.14
CA LYS A 10 9.09 -32.01 7.12
C LYS A 10 8.86 -32.58 8.52
N GLU A 11 9.66 -32.16 9.50
CA GLU A 11 9.48 -32.55 10.90
C GLU A 11 8.14 -32.06 11.45
N SER A 12 7.79 -30.78 11.24
CA SER A 12 6.48 -30.24 11.65
C SER A 12 5.29 -30.91 10.96
N ILE A 13 5.43 -31.31 9.69
CA ILE A 13 4.41 -32.12 9.01
C ILE A 13 4.25 -33.49 9.69
N LYS A 14 5.36 -34.18 10.03
CA LYS A 14 5.30 -35.47 10.71
C LYS A 14 4.71 -35.39 12.12
N ASN A 15 4.98 -34.29 12.82
CA ASN A 15 4.46 -34.04 14.16
C ASN A 15 2.97 -33.65 14.16
N GLY A 16 2.38 -33.39 12.99
CA GLY A 16 0.99 -32.96 12.88
C GLY A 16 0.77 -31.49 13.27
N ASP A 17 1.82 -30.66 13.29
CA ASP A 17 1.75 -29.25 13.69
C ASP A 17 0.76 -28.44 12.80
N PHE A 18 0.48 -28.94 11.59
CA PHE A 18 -0.47 -28.35 10.64
C PHE A 18 -1.89 -28.94 10.72
N ASP A 19 -2.12 -29.95 11.57
CA ASP A 19 -3.40 -30.66 11.65
C ASP A 19 -4.47 -29.90 12.43
N ASP A 20 -4.13 -28.95 13.29
CA ASP A 20 -5.10 -28.14 14.04
C ASP A 20 -4.79 -26.64 13.94
N LEU A 21 -4.53 -26.17 12.71
CA LEU A 21 -4.28 -24.75 12.48
C LEU A 21 -5.51 -23.90 12.88
N PRO A 22 -5.29 -22.72 13.47
CA PRO A 22 -6.37 -21.80 13.80
C PRO A 22 -7.15 -21.44 12.53
N GLY A 23 -8.42 -21.82 12.50
CA GLY A 23 -9.30 -21.60 11.35
C GLY A 23 -9.53 -22.82 10.47
N LYS A 24 -8.92 -23.97 10.73
CA LYS A 24 -9.19 -25.22 10.01
C LYS A 24 -10.68 -25.57 10.06
N GLY A 25 -11.28 -25.80 8.89
CA GLY A 25 -12.71 -26.11 8.73
C GLY A 25 -13.68 -24.96 8.99
N LYS A 26 -13.20 -23.77 9.41
CA LYS A 26 -14.06 -22.59 9.61
C LYS A 26 -14.30 -21.88 8.28
N LYS A 27 -15.48 -21.28 8.12
CA LYS A 27 -15.78 -20.45 6.94
C LYS A 27 -14.81 -19.28 6.88
N LEU A 28 -14.31 -18.97 5.69
CA LEU A 28 -13.45 -17.82 5.47
C LEU A 28 -14.23 -16.53 5.81
N ASN A 29 -13.59 -15.61 6.53
CA ASN A 29 -14.15 -14.28 6.71
C ASN A 29 -13.96 -13.47 5.42
N VAL A 30 -15.05 -13.29 4.68
CA VAL A 30 -15.08 -12.53 3.42
C VAL A 30 -15.23 -11.03 3.66
N ARG A 31 -15.37 -10.59 4.91
CA ARG A 31 -15.46 -9.16 5.21
C ARG A 31 -14.14 -8.47 4.90
N ASP A 32 -14.25 -7.29 4.32
CA ASP A 32 -13.13 -6.37 4.18
C ASP A 32 -12.56 -6.05 5.55
N GLU A 33 -11.23 -6.07 5.64
CA GLU A 33 -10.54 -5.71 6.88
C GLU A 33 -10.75 -4.23 7.22
N LEU A 34 -10.86 -3.39 6.19
CA LEU A 34 -11.03 -1.96 6.31
C LEU A 34 -12.23 -1.51 5.45
N PRO A 35 -13.42 -1.41 6.07
CA PRO A 35 -14.63 -0.98 5.39
C PRO A 35 -14.47 0.44 4.85
N GLY A 36 -14.73 0.64 3.56
CA GLY A 36 -14.65 1.94 2.88
C GLY A 36 -13.43 2.13 1.99
N LEU A 37 -12.45 1.22 2.05
CA LEU A 37 -11.37 1.17 1.07
C LEU A 37 -11.78 0.44 -0.21
N SER A 38 -11.10 0.74 -1.32
CA SER A 38 -11.28 -0.04 -2.54
C SER A 38 -10.84 -1.50 -2.32
N PRO A 39 -11.41 -2.46 -3.07
CA PRO A 39 -11.05 -3.87 -2.94
C PRO A 39 -9.55 -4.13 -3.06
N GLU A 40 -8.87 -3.39 -3.94
CA GLU A 40 -7.42 -3.50 -4.16
C GLU A 40 -6.61 -3.06 -2.94
N LEU A 41 -7.02 -1.96 -2.31
CA LEU A 41 -6.36 -1.46 -1.09
C LEU A 41 -6.62 -2.39 0.10
N ASN A 42 -7.83 -2.95 0.22
CA ASN A 42 -8.15 -3.95 1.22
C ASN A 42 -7.28 -5.20 1.08
N GLN A 43 -7.11 -5.69 -0.16
CA GLN A 43 -6.28 -6.86 -0.43
C GLN A 43 -4.81 -6.59 -0.13
N ALA A 44 -4.28 -5.44 -0.55
CA ALA A 44 -2.91 -5.05 -0.28
C ALA A 44 -2.64 -4.91 1.23
N TYR A 45 -3.54 -4.26 1.97
CA TYR A 45 -3.46 -4.14 3.42
C TYR A 45 -3.46 -5.51 4.11
N LYS A 46 -4.37 -6.41 3.72
CA LYS A 46 -4.47 -7.77 4.27
C LYS A 46 -3.18 -8.57 4.08
N ILE A 47 -2.58 -8.51 2.90
CA ILE A 47 -1.31 -9.18 2.61
C ILE A 47 -0.21 -8.63 3.52
N LEU A 48 -0.07 -7.30 3.60
CA LEU A 48 0.97 -6.67 4.41
C LEU A 48 0.80 -6.93 5.91
N LYS A 49 -0.44 -6.94 6.40
CA LYS A 49 -0.75 -7.26 7.79
C LYS A 49 -0.43 -8.72 8.12
N ASN A 50 -0.83 -9.66 7.28
CA ASN A 50 -0.52 -11.08 7.48
C ASN A 50 0.99 -11.36 7.43
N ALA A 51 1.74 -10.54 6.68
CA ALA A 51 3.21 -10.61 6.63
C ALA A 51 3.90 -9.86 7.78
N GLY A 52 3.16 -9.16 8.66
CA GLY A 52 3.72 -8.41 9.80
C GLY A 52 4.34 -7.06 9.45
N PHE A 53 4.07 -6.52 8.24
CA PHE A 53 4.59 -5.22 7.79
C PHE A 53 3.72 -4.03 8.20
N VAL A 54 2.48 -4.29 8.61
CA VAL A 54 1.59 -3.25 9.12
C VAL A 54 1.81 -3.13 10.63
N PRO A 55 2.25 -1.97 11.15
CA PRO A 55 2.39 -1.78 12.59
C PRO A 55 1.03 -1.92 13.28
N GLU A 56 0.99 -2.62 14.41
CA GLU A 56 -0.24 -2.71 15.21
C GLU A 56 -0.64 -1.30 15.67
N ALA A 57 -1.88 -0.93 15.39
CA ALA A 57 -2.39 0.42 15.59
C ALA A 57 -2.28 0.81 17.07
N LYS A 58 -1.28 1.63 17.41
CA LYS A 58 -1.32 2.45 18.63
C LYS A 58 -2.41 3.51 18.44
N GLU A 59 -2.99 4.00 19.53
CA GLU A 59 -4.13 4.95 19.53
C GLU A 59 -3.92 6.20 18.65
N ASP A 60 -2.67 6.57 18.36
CA ASP A 60 -2.28 7.72 17.53
C ASP A 60 -2.04 7.40 16.04
N GLN A 61 -2.14 6.14 15.61
CA GLN A 61 -1.90 5.76 14.21
C GLN A 61 -3.17 5.87 13.38
N LYS A 62 -3.02 6.28 12.11
CA LYS A 62 -4.12 6.37 11.13
C LYS A 62 -4.98 5.13 11.26
N SER A 63 -6.25 5.33 11.65
CA SER A 63 -7.23 4.26 11.60
C SER A 63 -7.19 3.68 10.19
N GLY A 64 -7.27 2.35 10.02
CA GLY A 64 -7.04 1.78 8.68
C GLY A 64 -8.03 2.32 7.61
N LYS A 65 -9.12 2.98 8.01
CA LYS A 65 -10.00 3.72 7.10
C LYS A 65 -9.32 4.85 6.32
N ASP A 66 -8.25 5.44 6.85
CA ASP A 66 -7.50 6.55 6.22
C ASP A 66 -6.26 6.07 5.46
N MET A 67 -6.13 4.75 5.25
CA MET A 67 -4.97 4.17 4.59
C MET A 67 -4.94 4.52 3.12
N THR A 68 -3.85 5.13 2.66
CA THR A 68 -3.65 5.44 1.24
C THR A 68 -2.74 4.41 0.57
N SER A 69 -2.77 4.36 -0.76
CA SER A 69 -1.81 3.53 -1.53
C SER A 69 -0.35 3.87 -1.19
N ASP A 70 -0.05 5.14 -0.91
CA ASP A 70 1.31 5.58 -0.60
C ASP A 70 1.75 5.06 0.78
N ASP A 71 0.82 4.97 1.75
CA ASP A 71 1.07 4.38 3.07
C ASP A 71 1.37 2.87 2.94
N LEU A 72 0.57 2.13 2.17
CA LEU A 72 0.79 0.68 1.94
C LEU A 72 2.11 0.41 1.21
N LEU A 73 2.47 1.25 0.24
CA LEU A 73 3.75 1.14 -0.47
C LEU A 73 4.94 1.45 0.44
N THR A 74 4.77 2.40 1.35
CA THR A 74 5.79 2.70 2.38
C THR A 74 6.00 1.51 3.30
N TYR A 75 4.93 0.83 3.75
CA TYR A 75 5.06 -0.41 4.52
C TYR A 75 5.72 -1.54 3.74
N ALA A 76 5.37 -1.71 2.46
CA ALA A 76 5.95 -2.76 1.63
C ALA A 76 7.45 -2.53 1.35
N ALA A 77 7.87 -1.28 1.15
CA ALA A 77 9.25 -0.93 0.83
C ALA A 77 10.15 -0.81 2.07
N GLY A 78 9.58 -0.53 3.24
CA GLY A 78 10.32 -0.23 4.46
C GLY A 78 10.99 1.16 4.47
N GLU A 79 10.78 1.95 3.42
CA GLU A 79 11.23 3.33 3.28
C GLU A 79 10.09 4.23 2.79
N GLU A 80 10.21 5.54 3.02
CA GLU A 80 9.17 6.50 2.64
C GLU A 80 8.94 6.49 1.11
N TYR A 81 7.80 5.92 0.68
CA TYR A 81 7.46 5.88 -0.73
C TYR A 81 6.99 7.26 -1.21
N LYS A 82 7.71 7.85 -2.15
CA LYS A 82 7.33 9.12 -2.80
C LYS A 82 7.04 8.89 -4.28
N ASP A 83 5.77 8.96 -4.66
CA ASP A 83 5.40 8.96 -6.08
C ASP A 83 5.89 10.25 -6.76
N LYS A 84 7.09 10.17 -7.36
CA LYS A 84 7.70 11.26 -8.13
C LYS A 84 6.84 11.67 -9.33
N SER A 85 5.99 10.77 -9.84
CA SER A 85 5.11 11.02 -10.98
C SER A 85 3.86 11.82 -10.61
N ARG A 86 3.41 11.75 -9.35
CA ARG A 86 2.19 12.43 -8.87
C ARG A 86 2.24 13.93 -9.12
N LYS A 87 3.39 14.56 -8.88
CA LYS A 87 3.61 15.99 -9.12
C LYS A 87 3.46 16.35 -10.59
N SER A 88 4.07 15.56 -11.48
CA SER A 88 3.92 15.76 -12.93
C SER A 88 2.47 15.57 -13.38
N LYS A 89 1.80 14.50 -12.93
CA LYS A 89 0.41 14.22 -13.26
C LYS A 89 -0.53 15.35 -12.83
N GLN A 90 -0.36 15.87 -11.62
CA GLN A 90 -1.14 16.99 -11.11
C GLN A 90 -0.87 18.28 -11.92
N PHE A 91 0.39 18.54 -12.24
CA PHE A 91 0.77 19.67 -13.08
C PHE A 91 0.14 19.56 -14.49
N ASP A 92 0.26 18.41 -15.14
CA ASP A 92 -0.28 18.16 -16.47
C ASP A 92 -1.81 18.27 -16.47
N HIS A 93 -2.45 17.74 -15.43
CA HIS A 93 -3.89 17.90 -15.21
C HIS A 93 -4.28 19.37 -15.08
N LEU A 94 -3.55 20.16 -14.29
CA LEU A 94 -3.79 21.60 -14.14
C LEU A 94 -3.65 22.35 -15.46
N VAL A 95 -2.57 22.08 -16.22
CA VAL A 95 -2.29 22.70 -17.52
C VAL A 95 -3.40 22.40 -18.52
N LYS A 96 -3.90 21.15 -18.53
CA LYS A 96 -5.01 20.72 -19.38
C LYS A 96 -6.32 21.37 -18.96
N LYS A 97 -6.68 21.29 -17.67
CA LYS A 97 -7.93 21.82 -17.10
C LYS A 97 -8.08 23.33 -17.31
N ARG A 98 -7.00 24.08 -17.12
CA ARG A 98 -6.95 25.54 -17.29
C ARG A 98 -6.58 25.98 -18.71
N LYS A 99 -6.37 25.04 -19.64
CA LYS A 99 -5.91 25.29 -21.02
C LYS A 99 -4.68 26.22 -21.08
N LEU A 100 -3.76 26.09 -20.12
CA LEU A 100 -2.60 26.99 -19.99
C LEU A 100 -1.67 26.90 -21.19
N HIS A 101 -1.64 25.76 -21.89
CA HIS A 101 -0.94 25.60 -23.16
C HIS A 101 -1.37 26.60 -24.25
N ARG A 102 -2.58 27.17 -24.15
CA ARG A 102 -3.07 28.21 -25.08
C ARG A 102 -2.62 29.61 -24.71
N ASN A 103 -2.13 29.81 -23.49
CA ASN A 103 -1.67 31.12 -23.04
C ASN A 103 -0.21 31.32 -23.49
N PRO A 104 0.11 32.32 -24.33
CA PRO A 104 1.46 32.56 -24.82
C PRO A 104 2.46 32.91 -23.71
N LYS A 105 1.98 33.37 -22.54
CA LYS A 105 2.84 33.64 -21.38
C LYS A 105 3.13 32.41 -20.53
N PHE A 106 2.42 31.29 -20.72
CA PHE A 106 2.58 30.09 -19.90
C PHE A 106 4.01 29.52 -19.88
N PRO A 107 4.78 29.46 -21.00
CA PRO A 107 6.16 28.97 -20.98
C PRO A 107 7.05 29.70 -19.96
N PHE A 108 6.87 31.02 -19.81
CA PHE A 108 7.63 31.85 -18.87
C PHE A 108 7.30 31.54 -17.40
N TYR A 109 6.09 31.08 -17.12
CA TYR A 109 5.63 30.74 -15.77
C TYR A 109 5.65 29.23 -15.49
N ARG A 110 5.88 28.37 -16.48
CA ARG A 110 5.83 26.91 -16.35
C ARG A 110 6.64 26.41 -15.15
N LYS A 111 7.91 26.82 -15.04
CA LYS A 111 8.81 26.44 -13.96
C LYS A 111 8.35 26.95 -12.59
N LYS A 112 7.87 28.21 -12.52
CA LYS A 112 7.34 28.81 -11.28
C LYS A 112 6.06 28.11 -10.81
N ILE A 113 5.16 27.79 -11.74
CA ILE A 113 3.90 27.08 -11.46
C ILE A 113 4.20 25.66 -10.97
N PHE A 114 5.11 24.95 -11.64
CA PHE A 114 5.52 23.60 -11.21
C PHE A 114 6.17 23.62 -9.81
N GLY A 115 7.03 24.60 -9.52
CA GLY A 115 7.67 24.73 -8.21
C GLY A 115 6.70 25.04 -7.06
N LYS A 116 5.61 25.78 -7.32
CA LYS A 116 4.56 26.06 -6.32
C LYS A 116 3.58 24.90 -6.08
N LEU A 117 3.59 23.88 -6.94
CA LEU A 117 2.81 22.67 -6.75
C LEU A 117 3.51 21.66 -5.80
N SER A 118 4.76 21.94 -5.44
CA SER A 118 5.61 21.06 -4.63
C SER A 118 5.48 21.31 -3.14
#